data_AF-A0A7V6D5N7-F1
#
_entry.id   AF-A0A7V6D5N7-F1
#
_cell.length_a   1.000
_cell.length_b   1.000
_cell.length_c   1.000
_cell.angle_alpha   90.00
_cell.angle_beta   90.00
_cell.angle_gamma   90.00
#
_symmetry.space_group_name_H-M   'P 1'
#
loop_
_entity.id
_entity.type
_entity.pdbx_description
1 polymer ?
#
loop_
_entity_poly.entity_id
_entity_poly.type
_entity_poly.pdbx_seq_one_letter_code
_entity_poly.pdbx_strand_id
1 'polypeptide(L)'
;MQGTIRFTAEKASADEAARRHSAACAAMQRYLPHVVAWRCACPGAPLVLTLPEVLSAREVVQRAARARVEVVAAYDPAAPDRAIEIHYAHLADEEIDEGLRRLGRCLARDLTLAMRSAASEPSFFGL
;
A
#
# COMPACT_ATOMS: atom_id res chain seq x y z
N MET A 1 0.82 6.64 -19.48
CA MET A 1 -0.42 5.96 -19.08
C MET A 1 -1.20 6.85 -18.11
N GLN A 2 -2.36 7.37 -18.49
CA GLN A 2 -3.15 8.32 -17.67
C GLN A 2 -4.35 7.67 -16.93
N GLY A 3 -4.45 6.34 -16.91
CA GLY A 3 -5.53 5.60 -16.25
C GLY A 3 -5.38 5.50 -14.73
N THR A 4 -6.51 5.24 -14.07
CA THR A 4 -6.57 4.83 -12.65
C THR A 4 -6.22 3.35 -12.55
N ILE A 5 -5.28 3.01 -11.66
CA ILE A 5 -4.85 1.63 -11.42
C ILE A 5 -5.61 1.10 -10.21
N ARG A 6 -6.26 -0.06 -10.37
CA ARG A 6 -7.14 -0.64 -9.36
C ARG A 6 -6.58 -1.93 -8.82
N PHE A 7 -6.15 -1.91 -7.56
CA PHE A 7 -5.71 -3.09 -6.83
C PHE A 7 -6.88 -3.73 -6.06
N THR A 8 -7.99 -3.98 -6.74
CA THR A 8 -9.21 -4.58 -6.20
C THR A 8 -9.39 -6.01 -6.69
N ALA A 9 -10.14 -6.83 -5.95
CA ALA A 9 -10.32 -8.23 -6.31
C ALA A 9 -11.03 -8.38 -7.67
N GLU A 10 -10.29 -8.82 -8.68
CA GLU A 10 -10.80 -9.16 -10.00
C GLU A 10 -10.34 -10.57 -10.40
N LYS A 11 -11.05 -11.18 -11.35
CA LYS A 11 -10.71 -12.53 -11.80
C LYS A 11 -9.43 -12.50 -12.62
N ALA A 12 -8.48 -13.35 -12.25
CA ALA A 12 -7.25 -13.61 -12.99
C ALA A 12 -7.00 -15.12 -13.09
N SER A 13 -6.30 -15.54 -14.15
CA SER A 13 -5.83 -16.93 -14.26
C SER A 13 -4.71 -17.21 -13.24
N ALA A 14 -4.64 -18.44 -12.73
CA ALA A 14 -3.56 -18.87 -11.82
C ALA A 14 -2.17 -18.72 -12.46
N ASP A 15 -2.03 -19.00 -13.76
CA ASP A 15 -0.75 -18.86 -14.47
C ASP A 15 -0.30 -17.40 -14.59
N GLU A 16 -1.24 -16.49 -14.84
CA GLU A 16 -0.96 -15.05 -14.90
C GLU A 16 -0.59 -14.52 -13.51
N ALA A 17 -1.33 -14.94 -12.49
CA ALA A 17 -1.07 -14.58 -11.11
C ALA A 17 0.34 -14.98 -10.65
N ALA A 18 0.80 -16.18 -11.03
CA ALA A 18 2.14 -16.66 -10.72
C ALA A 18 3.24 -15.82 -11.38
N ARG A 19 3.06 -15.42 -12.65
CA ARG A 19 4.01 -14.54 -13.36
C ARG A 19 4.06 -13.14 -12.73
N ARG A 20 2.88 -12.55 -12.49
CA ARG A 20 2.71 -11.20 -11.92
C ARG A 20 3.19 -11.13 -10.47
N HIS A 21 3.18 -12.24 -9.74
CA HIS A 21 3.62 -12.30 -8.34
C HIS A 21 5.07 -11.80 -8.17
N SER A 22 5.99 -12.27 -9.00
CA SER A 22 7.39 -11.83 -8.95
C SER A 22 7.55 -10.35 -9.25
N ALA A 23 6.81 -9.82 -10.24
CA ALA A 23 6.82 -8.40 -10.58
C ALA A 23 6.26 -7.55 -9.44
N ALA A 24 5.15 -7.96 -8.83
CA ALA A 24 4.55 -7.29 -7.69
C ALA A 24 5.50 -7.27 -6.49
N CYS A 25 6.08 -8.41 -6.11
CA CYS A 25 7.06 -8.49 -5.02
C CYS A 25 8.29 -7.60 -5.26
N ALA A 26 8.83 -7.59 -6.48
CA ALA A 26 9.96 -6.74 -6.84
C ALA A 26 9.61 -5.24 -6.75
N ALA A 27 8.44 -4.84 -7.24
CA ALA A 27 7.97 -3.45 -7.17
C ALA A 27 7.68 -3.01 -5.73
N MET A 28 7.10 -3.89 -4.90
CA MET A 28 6.88 -3.65 -3.47
C MET A 28 8.21 -3.37 -2.76
N GLN A 29 9.21 -4.24 -2.97
CA GLN A 29 10.53 -4.08 -2.38
C GLN A 29 11.24 -2.81 -2.86
N ARG A 30 10.99 -2.38 -4.09
CA ARG A 30 11.63 -1.20 -4.68
C ARG A 30 11.02 0.13 -4.24
N TYR A 31 9.68 0.20 -4.11
CA TYR A 31 8.98 1.47 -3.94
C TYR A 31 8.37 1.68 -2.56
N LEU A 32 8.08 0.61 -1.80
CA LEU A 32 7.52 0.79 -0.48
C LEU A 32 8.57 1.26 0.52
N PRO A 33 8.21 2.19 1.43
CA PRO A 33 9.06 2.54 2.54
C PRO A 33 9.36 1.32 3.41
N HIS A 34 10.60 1.22 3.92
CA HIS A 34 11.05 0.11 4.76
C HIS A 34 10.25 -0.07 6.06
N VAL A 35 9.55 0.97 6.52
CA VAL A 35 8.67 0.93 7.71
C VAL A 35 7.31 0.28 7.44
N VAL A 36 6.96 0.04 6.18
CA VAL A 36 5.73 -0.65 5.79
C VAL A 36 6.05 -2.12 5.61
N ALA A 37 5.51 -2.95 6.50
CA ALA A 37 5.62 -4.40 6.36
C ALA A 37 4.60 -4.90 5.33
N TRP A 38 4.91 -6.01 4.67
CA TRP A 38 3.97 -6.66 3.76
C TRP A 38 4.19 -8.16 3.72
N ARG A 39 3.14 -8.91 3.38
CA ARG A 39 3.15 -10.37 3.28
C ARG A 39 2.33 -10.86 2.09
N CYS A 40 2.71 -12.01 1.55
CA CYS A 40 1.91 -12.75 0.58
C CYS A 40 1.70 -14.18 1.09
N ALA A 41 0.47 -14.69 1.02
CA ALA A 41 0.20 -16.07 1.40
C ALA A 41 0.61 -17.06 0.29
N CYS A 42 0.23 -16.76 -0.94
CA CYS A 42 0.55 -17.55 -2.13
C CYS A 42 0.37 -16.69 -3.40
N PRO A 43 0.94 -17.10 -4.54
CA PRO A 43 0.69 -16.42 -5.81
C PRO A 43 -0.81 -16.35 -6.13
N GLY A 44 -1.30 -15.17 -6.51
CA GLY A 44 -2.72 -14.92 -6.77
C GLY A 44 -3.57 -14.55 -5.55
N ALA A 45 -3.07 -14.77 -4.32
CA ALA A 45 -3.66 -14.15 -3.15
C ALA A 45 -3.27 -12.65 -3.09
N PRO A 46 -4.11 -11.79 -2.48
CA PRO A 46 -3.75 -10.40 -2.27
C PRO A 46 -2.48 -10.28 -1.44
N LEU A 47 -1.67 -9.29 -1.78
CA LEU A 47 -0.59 -8.84 -0.91
C LEU A 47 -1.22 -8.01 0.22
N VAL A 48 -0.85 -8.32 1.46
CA VAL A 48 -1.36 -7.58 2.63
C VAL A 48 -0.24 -6.70 3.14
N LEU A 49 -0.46 -5.39 3.16
CA LEU A 49 0.42 -4.39 3.74
C LEU A 49 -0.02 -4.12 5.17
N THR A 50 0.95 -3.98 6.06
CA THR A 50 0.76 -3.51 7.43
C THR A 50 1.44 -2.16 7.55
N LEU A 51 0.63 -1.13 7.79
CA LEU A 51 1.07 0.24 7.98
C LEU A 51 1.60 0.45 9.41
N PRO A 52 2.57 1.36 9.59
CA PRO A 52 3.00 1.79 10.91
C PRO A 52 1.87 2.53 11.65
N GLU A 53 1.96 2.60 12.97
CA GLU A 53 0.94 3.18 13.86
C GLU A 53 0.57 4.63 13.56
N VAL A 54 1.50 5.38 12.98
CA VAL A 54 1.31 6.78 12.60
C VAL A 54 0.43 6.97 11.36
N LEU A 55 0.03 5.87 10.68
CA LEU A 55 -0.80 5.91 9.47
C LEU A 55 -2.10 5.13 9.65
N SER A 56 -3.20 5.70 9.14
CA SER A 56 -4.50 5.04 8.99
C SER A 56 -4.66 4.48 7.57
N ALA A 57 -5.07 3.21 7.46
CA ALA A 57 -5.35 2.57 6.18
C ALA A 57 -6.45 3.30 5.43
N ARG A 58 -7.52 3.72 6.12
CA ARG A 58 -8.61 4.51 5.53
C ARG A 58 -8.13 5.83 4.93
N GLU A 59 -7.27 6.57 5.64
CA GLU A 59 -6.72 7.82 5.12
C GLU A 59 -5.81 7.60 3.91
N VAL A 60 -4.96 6.57 3.98
CA VAL A 60 -4.07 6.19 2.87
C VAL A 60 -4.88 5.82 1.64
N VAL A 61 -5.96 5.05 1.77
CA VAL A 61 -6.86 4.70 0.65
C VAL A 61 -7.42 5.95 -0.03
N GLN A 62 -7.89 6.93 0.76
CA GLN A 62 -8.42 8.19 0.21
C GLN A 62 -7.35 9.01 -0.52
N ARG A 63 -6.12 9.05 0.00
CA ARG A 63 -5.01 9.77 -0.62
C ARG A 63 -4.48 9.06 -1.86
N ALA A 64 -4.39 7.74 -1.84
CA ALA A 64 -4.03 6.91 -2.97
C ALA A 64 -5.03 7.10 -4.13
N ALA A 65 -6.33 7.17 -3.83
CA ALA A 65 -7.36 7.42 -4.85
C ALA A 65 -7.14 8.77 -5.57
N ARG A 66 -6.71 9.82 -4.85
CA ARG A 66 -6.33 11.12 -5.45
C ARG A 66 -5.09 11.01 -6.35
N ALA A 67 -4.21 10.06 -6.07
CA ALA A 67 -3.07 9.70 -6.92
C ALA A 67 -3.43 8.70 -8.04
N ARG A 68 -4.73 8.45 -8.26
CA ARG A 68 -5.26 7.50 -9.24
C ARG A 68 -4.81 6.05 -8.98
N VAL A 69 -4.73 5.69 -7.70
CA VAL A 69 -4.48 4.32 -7.24
C VAL A 69 -5.59 3.92 -6.28
N GLU A 70 -6.40 2.94 -6.65
CA GLU A 70 -7.45 2.39 -5.81
C GLU A 70 -6.94 1.13 -5.11
N VAL A 71 -7.04 1.11 -3.78
CA VAL A 71 -6.63 -0.02 -2.91
C VAL A 71 -7.72 -0.29 -1.88
N VAL A 72 -7.71 -1.46 -1.27
CA VAL A 72 -8.73 -1.89 -0.32
C VAL A 72 -8.19 -1.83 1.10
N ALA A 73 -8.85 -1.10 2.00
CA ALA A 73 -8.57 -1.23 3.43
C ALA A 73 -9.03 -2.61 3.90
N ALA A 74 -8.12 -3.35 4.54
CA ALA A 74 -8.42 -4.63 5.15
C ALA A 74 -8.59 -4.46 6.66
N TYR A 75 -9.44 -5.30 7.24
CA TYR A 75 -9.57 -5.39 8.68
C TYR A 75 -8.62 -6.46 9.22
N ASP A 76 -7.67 -6.05 10.06
CA ASP A 76 -6.83 -6.96 10.83
C ASP A 76 -7.17 -6.78 12.32
N PRO A 77 -7.67 -7.80 13.03
CA PRO A 77 -8.01 -7.69 14.44
C PRO A 77 -6.80 -7.38 15.33
N ALA A 78 -5.57 -7.74 14.91
CA ALA A 78 -4.34 -7.39 15.63
C ALA A 78 -3.86 -5.97 15.31
N ALA A 79 -4.33 -5.38 14.21
CA ALA A 79 -3.90 -4.08 13.72
C ALA A 79 -5.08 -3.34 13.06
N PRO A 80 -6.09 -2.95 13.85
CA PRO A 80 -7.29 -2.32 13.32
C PRO A 80 -6.91 -1.03 12.58
N ASP A 81 -7.45 -0.85 11.37
CA ASP A 81 -7.19 0.29 10.47
C ASP A 81 -5.71 0.46 10.04
N ARG A 82 -4.92 -0.62 10.03
CA ARG A 82 -3.53 -0.59 9.54
C ARG A 82 -3.25 -1.55 8.40
N ALA A 83 -4.24 -2.29 7.94
CA ALA A 83 -4.06 -3.26 6.86
C ALA A 83 -4.60 -2.74 5.52
N ILE A 84 -3.85 -2.96 4.44
CA ILE A 84 -4.28 -2.68 3.06
C ILE A 84 -4.06 -3.95 2.23
N GLU A 85 -5.06 -4.32 1.47
CA GLU A 85 -4.97 -5.39 0.47
C GLU A 85 -4.65 -4.82 -0.92
N ILE A 86 -3.70 -5.49 -1.58
CA ILE A 86 -3.30 -5.22 -2.96
C ILE A 86 -3.59 -6.46 -3.78
N HIS A 87 -4.64 -6.37 -4.59
CA HIS A 87 -5.00 -7.38 -5.58
C HIS A 87 -4.31 -7.02 -6.90
N TYR A 88 -3.27 -7.77 -7.27
CA TYR A 88 -2.42 -7.46 -8.43
C TYR A 88 -2.62 -8.45 -9.58
N ALA A 89 -3.30 -9.57 -9.34
CA ALA A 89 -3.27 -10.72 -10.22
C ALA A 89 -3.84 -10.45 -11.62
N HIS A 90 -4.72 -9.45 -11.77
CA HIS A 90 -5.37 -9.06 -13.03
C HIS A 90 -4.66 -7.93 -13.78
N LEU A 91 -3.69 -7.25 -13.16
CA LEU A 91 -3.03 -6.07 -13.72
C LEU A 91 -1.83 -6.42 -14.60
N ALA A 92 -1.55 -5.65 -15.64
CA ALA A 92 -0.31 -5.80 -16.40
C ALA A 92 0.93 -5.44 -15.56
N ASP A 93 2.10 -5.98 -15.91
CA ASP A 93 3.33 -5.76 -15.14
C ASP A 93 3.69 -4.26 -15.04
N GLU A 94 3.45 -3.49 -16.09
CA GLU A 94 3.66 -2.04 -16.11
C GLU A 94 2.68 -1.29 -15.19
N GLU A 95 1.44 -1.78 -15.06
CA GLU A 95 0.43 -1.22 -14.17
C GLU A 95 0.75 -1.54 -12.70
N ILE A 96 1.25 -2.74 -12.43
CA ILE A 96 1.73 -3.14 -11.11
C ILE A 96 2.88 -2.23 -10.68
N ASP A 97 3.90 -2.08 -11.53
CA ASP A 97 5.08 -1.25 -11.24
C ASP A 97 4.71 0.23 -11.06
N GLU A 98 3.89 0.82 -11.94
CA GLU A 98 3.45 2.22 -11.81
C GLU A 98 2.50 2.44 -10.63
N GLY A 99 1.59 1.51 -10.37
CA GLY A 99 0.64 1.59 -9.27
C GLY A 99 1.36 1.55 -7.93
N LEU A 100 2.32 0.63 -7.77
CA LEU A 100 3.14 0.51 -6.56
C LEU A 100 4.13 1.66 -6.41
N ARG A 101 4.68 2.20 -7.51
CA ARG A 101 5.47 3.44 -7.50
C ARG A 101 4.67 4.62 -6.97
N ARG A 102 3.44 4.81 -7.46
CA ARG A 102 2.54 5.88 -7.01
C ARG A 102 2.14 5.69 -5.55
N LEU A 103 1.77 4.47 -5.16
CA LEU A 103 1.42 4.15 -3.77
C LEU A 103 2.60 4.40 -2.82
N GLY A 104 3.81 3.93 -3.19
CA GLY A 104 5.03 4.14 -2.41
C GLY A 104 5.34 5.62 -2.19
N ARG A 105 5.14 6.47 -3.22
CA ARG A 105 5.27 7.93 -3.10
C ARG A 105 4.22 8.53 -2.17
N CYS A 106 2.97 8.07 -2.22
CA CYS A 106 1.93 8.50 -1.30
C CYS A 106 2.30 8.16 0.15
N LEU A 107 2.71 6.92 0.41
CA LEU A 107 3.12 6.46 1.73
C LEU A 107 4.33 7.22 2.27
N ALA A 108 5.38 7.41 1.46
CA ALA A 108 6.57 8.15 1.87
C ALA A 108 6.25 9.61 2.24
N ARG A 109 5.36 10.25 1.47
CA ARG A 109 4.89 11.60 1.76
C ARG A 109 4.10 11.65 3.06
N ASP A 110 3.20 10.71 3.26
CA ASP A 110 2.36 10.65 4.46
C ASP A 110 3.19 10.40 5.73
N LEU A 111 4.18 9.51 5.65
CA LEU A 111 5.15 9.30 6.73
C LEU A 111 5.93 10.56 7.05
N THR A 112 6.40 11.28 6.04
CA THR A 112 7.13 12.54 6.23
C THR A 112 6.27 13.59 6.93
N LEU A 113 4.99 13.69 6.57
CA LEU A 113 4.04 14.60 7.21
C LEU A 113 3.75 14.20 8.65
N ALA A 114 3.50 12.91 8.90
CA ALA A 114 3.24 12.39 10.25
C ALA A 114 4.43 12.63 11.19
N MET A 115 5.66 12.38 10.73
CA MET A 115 6.88 12.62 11.51
C MET A 115 7.08 14.10 11.83
N ARG A 116 6.73 15.01 10.92
CA ARG A 116 6.82 16.46 11.18
C ARG A 116 5.81 16.95 12.21
N SER A 117 4.59 16.40 12.19
CA SER A 117 3.56 16.72 13.18
C SER A 117 3.97 16.22 14.57
N ALA A 118 4.50 15.00 14.68
CA ALA A 118 4.99 14.45 15.95
C ALA A 118 6.19 15.24 16.53
N ALA A 119 7.04 15.80 15.67
CA ALA A 119 8.16 16.65 16.10
C ALA A 119 7.73 18.08 16.53
N SER A 120 6.48 18.48 16.24
CA SER A 120 5.97 19.84 16.49
C SER A 120 5.11 19.96 17.74
N GLU A 121 4.93 18.89 18.53
CA GLU A 121 4.36 19.00 19.89
C GLU A 121 5.48 19.40 20.86
N PRO A 122 5.61 20.68 21.27
CA PRO A 122 6.43 21.01 22.41
C PRO A 122 5.80 20.31 23.61
N SER A 123 6.57 19.44 24.24
CA SER A 123 6.22 18.83 25.52
C SER A 123 6.01 19.96 26.52
N PHE A 124 4.75 20.40 26.68
CA PHE A 124 4.32 21.30 27.74
C PHE A 124 4.29 20.48 29.02
N PHE A 125 5.46 20.06 29.49
CA PHE A 125 5.65 19.59 30.86
C PHE A 125 5.56 20.83 31.75
N GLY A 126 4.34 21.08 32.24
CA GLY A 126 4.11 21.99 33.34
C GLY A 126 4.82 21.46 34.59
N LEU A 127 5.78 22.24 35.07
CA LEU A 127 6.29 22.21 36.44
C LEU A 127 5.24 22.72 37.42
#